data_AF-F6WF44-F1
#
_entry.id   AF-F6WF44-F1
#
_cell.length_a   1.000
_cell.length_b   1.000
_cell.length_c   1.000
_cell.angle_alpha   90.00
_cell.angle_beta   90.00
_cell.angle_gamma   90.00
#
_symmetry.space_group_name_H-M   'P 1'
#
loop_
_entity.id
_entity.type
_entity.pdbx_description
1 polymer ?
#
loop_
_entity_poly.entity_id
_entity_poly.type
_entity_poly.pdbx_seq_one_letter_code
_entity_poly.pdbx_strand_id
1 'polypeptide(L)'
;MKWIYLALLLILVVPMLESVQVNRGSFQKNEFSKSPKRYVNVLYQICLTSTPVHVKATARPTNPSLPHTFNVTVIDIQRYSVLVQLERTDQKSGWDEIPITVDWVSMDELDEEGVTKTNKPNCKAILDSGLKTSGKYQIILKDSTVVEVYCDMNTAGGGWTVIQRRKDGSVNFERNWANYSAGFGTR
;
A
#
# COMPACT_ATOMS: atom_id res chain seq x y z
N MET A 1 35.82 -45.11 23.02
CA MET A 1 35.53 -43.66 23.07
C MET A 1 35.23 -43.11 21.68
N LYS A 2 34.07 -43.42 21.09
CA LYS A 2 33.56 -42.79 19.86
C LYS A 2 32.03 -42.96 19.79
N TRP A 3 31.32 -42.38 20.76
CA TRP A 3 29.85 -42.36 20.78
C TRP A 3 29.28 -40.97 21.15
N ILE A 4 30.07 -39.90 21.00
CA ILE A 4 29.65 -38.53 21.36
C ILE A 4 29.40 -37.65 20.12
N TYR A 5 29.79 -38.08 18.92
CA TYR A 5 29.62 -37.28 17.69
C TYR A 5 28.35 -37.59 16.88
N LEU A 6 27.30 -38.13 17.51
CA LEU A 6 26.02 -38.38 16.84
C LEU A 6 24.83 -37.66 17.50
N ALA A 7 25.11 -36.63 18.30
CA ALA A 7 24.09 -35.80 18.95
C ALA A 7 24.14 -34.31 18.53
N LEU A 8 24.84 -33.99 17.43
CA LEU A 8 25.04 -32.60 16.98
C LEU A 8 24.66 -32.34 15.51
N LEU A 9 23.84 -33.23 14.94
CA LEU A 9 23.28 -33.11 13.60
C LEU A 9 21.74 -33.20 13.62
N LEU A 10 21.15 -32.55 14.62
CA LEU A 10 19.72 -32.27 14.67
C LEU A 10 19.51 -30.80 15.04
N ILE A 11 20.22 -29.91 14.33
CA ILE A 11 19.69 -28.57 14.12
C ILE A 11 18.48 -28.79 13.23
N LEU A 12 17.32 -28.85 13.87
CA LEU A 12 16.03 -28.71 13.22
C LEU A 12 16.13 -27.47 12.34
N VAL A 13 16.28 -27.68 11.04
CA VAL A 13 15.79 -26.71 10.06
C VAL A 13 14.29 -26.78 10.25
N VAL A 14 13.78 -26.07 11.25
CA VAL A 14 12.39 -25.66 11.25
C VAL A 14 12.30 -24.88 9.96
N PRO A 15 11.62 -25.37 8.90
CA PRO A 15 11.28 -24.45 7.83
C PRO A 15 10.51 -23.36 8.56
N MET A 16 11.05 -22.13 8.56
CA MET A 16 10.27 -20.96 8.92
C MET A 16 8.94 -21.20 8.24
N LEU A 17 7.87 -21.31 9.04
CA LEU A 17 6.54 -21.31 8.52
C LEU A 17 6.47 -19.98 7.79
N GLU A 18 6.71 -19.99 6.48
CA GLU A 18 6.46 -18.85 5.62
C GLU A 18 5.01 -18.54 5.90
N SER A 19 4.79 -17.48 6.69
CA SER A 19 3.46 -16.98 6.97
C SER A 19 2.80 -16.86 5.62
N VAL A 20 1.75 -17.64 5.37
CA VAL A 20 0.95 -17.51 4.15
C VAL A 20 0.52 -16.04 4.13
N GLN A 21 1.14 -15.25 3.25
CA GLN A 21 0.86 -13.83 3.10
C GLN A 21 -0.51 -13.74 2.41
N VAL A 22 -1.59 -13.87 3.19
CA VAL A 22 -2.95 -13.65 2.69
C VAL A 22 -3.14 -12.15 2.59
N ASN A 23 -2.64 -11.61 1.49
CA ASN A 23 -2.68 -10.21 1.10
C ASN A 23 -4.10 -9.74 0.70
N ARG A 24 -5.14 -10.46 1.13
CA ARG A 24 -6.52 -10.21 0.72
C ARG A 24 -7.48 -10.66 1.80
N GLY A 25 -8.64 -10.01 1.86
CA GLY A 25 -9.71 -10.48 2.71
C GLY A 25 -11.03 -9.81 2.35
N SER A 26 -12.06 -10.15 3.11
CA SER A 26 -13.42 -9.69 2.87
C SER A 26 -14.10 -9.39 4.20
N PHE A 27 -14.87 -8.32 4.24
CA PHE A 27 -15.68 -7.91 5.38
C PHE A 27 -17.11 -7.77 4.89
N GLN A 28 -18.03 -8.52 5.52
CA GLN A 28 -19.44 -8.44 5.21
C GLN A 28 -20.19 -7.92 6.42
N LYS A 29 -20.97 -6.86 6.21
CA LYS A 29 -21.87 -6.32 7.22
C LYS A 29 -23.06 -5.67 6.55
N ASN A 30 -24.18 -5.65 7.27
CA ASN A 30 -25.31 -4.81 6.90
C ASN A 30 -24.95 -3.33 7.08
N GLU A 31 -25.08 -2.56 6.02
CA GLU A 31 -24.84 -1.13 6.01
C GLU A 31 -26.11 -0.37 5.62
N PHE A 32 -26.29 0.78 6.25
CA PHE A 32 -27.42 1.67 6.03
C PHE A 32 -26.91 3.10 5.92
N SER A 33 -27.52 3.89 5.04
CA SER A 33 -27.22 5.32 4.94
C SER A 33 -28.42 6.11 4.47
N LYS A 34 -28.68 7.26 5.10
CA LYS A 34 -29.64 8.25 4.59
C LYS A 34 -29.06 9.10 3.45
N SER A 35 -27.74 9.07 3.27
CA SER A 35 -26.98 9.82 2.26
C SER A 35 -26.46 8.88 1.18
N PRO A 36 -26.31 9.30 -0.08
CA PRO A 36 -25.66 8.51 -1.13
C PRO A 36 -24.18 8.24 -0.84
N LYS A 37 -23.59 8.87 0.19
CA LYS A 37 -22.21 8.65 0.63
C LYS A 37 -22.15 8.14 2.06
N ARG A 38 -21.31 7.14 2.32
CA ARG A 38 -21.05 6.58 3.65
C ARG A 38 -19.59 6.19 3.80
N TYR A 39 -19.01 6.48 4.96
CA TYR A 39 -17.67 6.00 5.33
C TYR A 39 -17.78 4.73 6.17
N VAL A 40 -17.01 3.71 5.82
CA VAL A 40 -17.00 2.40 6.48
C VAL A 40 -15.56 2.05 6.83
N ASN A 41 -15.32 1.70 8.09
CA ASN A 41 -14.02 1.21 8.54
C ASN A 41 -13.99 -0.31 8.45
N VAL A 42 -13.11 -0.86 7.62
CA VAL A 42 -13.00 -2.29 7.34
C VAL A 42 -11.74 -2.84 8.00
N LEU A 43 -11.91 -3.81 8.90
CA LEU A 43 -10.79 -4.47 9.58
C LEU A 43 -10.20 -5.56 8.69
N TYR A 44 -8.87 -5.62 8.59
CA TYR A 44 -8.23 -6.62 7.71
C TYR A 44 -8.29 -8.06 8.24
N GLN A 45 -8.62 -8.29 9.51
CA GLN A 45 -8.72 -9.63 10.10
C GLN A 45 -7.50 -10.55 9.81
N ILE A 46 -6.32 -9.94 9.62
CA ILE A 46 -5.05 -10.62 9.32
C ILE A 46 -3.93 -9.97 10.13
N CYS A 47 -2.86 -10.73 10.37
CA CYS A 47 -1.69 -10.25 11.10
C CYS A 47 -0.71 -9.56 10.15
N LEU A 48 -0.84 -8.24 9.98
CA LEU A 48 0.08 -7.44 9.16
C LEU A 48 1.33 -7.03 9.94
N THR A 49 2.49 -7.23 9.32
CA THR A 49 3.80 -6.82 9.87
C THR A 49 4.00 -5.31 9.77
N SER A 50 3.42 -4.66 8.77
CA SER A 50 3.47 -3.22 8.52
C SER A 50 2.13 -2.67 8.00
N THR A 51 1.98 -1.35 7.87
CA THR A 51 0.78 -0.77 7.24
C THR A 51 0.85 -1.00 5.73
N PRO A 52 -0.20 -1.55 5.09
CA PRO A 52 -0.21 -1.77 3.65
C PRO A 52 0.06 -0.48 2.89
N VAL A 53 0.89 -0.55 1.86
CA VAL A 53 1.21 0.64 1.05
C VAL A 53 0.10 0.92 0.03
N HIS A 54 -0.48 -0.15 -0.52
CA HIS A 54 -1.62 -0.09 -1.42
C HIS A 54 -2.75 -1.00 -0.95
N VAL A 55 -3.96 -0.48 -1.00
CA VAL A 55 -5.18 -1.27 -0.82
C VAL A 55 -6.13 -0.99 -1.96
N LYS A 56 -6.58 -2.04 -2.62
CA LYS A 56 -7.72 -1.99 -3.53
C LYS A 56 -8.94 -2.51 -2.81
N ALA A 57 -10.02 -1.73 -2.79
CA ALA A 57 -11.29 -2.12 -2.17
C ALA A 57 -12.42 -2.19 -3.22
N THR A 58 -13.31 -3.17 -3.10
CA THR A 58 -14.52 -3.27 -3.93
C THR A 58 -15.72 -3.62 -3.07
N ALA A 59 -16.88 -3.05 -3.37
CA ALA A 59 -18.14 -3.34 -2.69
C ALA A 59 -19.03 -4.20 -3.60
N ARG A 60 -19.58 -5.29 -3.07
CA ARG A 60 -20.51 -6.18 -3.77
C ARG A 60 -21.83 -6.26 -3.00
N PRO A 61 -22.95 -5.81 -3.57
CA PRO A 61 -24.28 -6.08 -3.01
C PRO A 61 -24.60 -7.57 -3.13
N THR A 62 -25.35 -8.12 -2.17
CA THR A 62 -25.79 -9.53 -2.23
C THR A 62 -26.75 -9.80 -3.39
N ASN A 63 -27.58 -8.83 -3.80
CA ASN A 63 -28.42 -8.92 -4.99
C ASN A 63 -27.98 -7.88 -6.04
N PRO A 64 -27.16 -8.28 -7.04
CA PRO A 64 -26.64 -7.37 -8.05
C PRO A 64 -27.68 -6.90 -9.08
N SER A 65 -28.88 -7.51 -9.11
CA SER A 65 -29.95 -7.14 -10.04
C SER A 65 -30.74 -5.91 -9.60
N LEU A 66 -30.55 -5.44 -8.37
CA LEU A 66 -31.19 -4.24 -7.82
C LEU A 66 -30.35 -2.99 -8.12
N PRO A 67 -30.97 -1.79 -8.16
CA PRO A 67 -30.25 -0.54 -8.46
C PRO A 67 -29.42 -0.12 -7.25
N HIS A 68 -28.34 -0.82 -6.94
CA HIS A 68 -27.46 -0.50 -5.82
C HIS A 68 -26.02 -0.60 -6.29
N THR A 69 -25.66 0.25 -7.24
CA THR A 69 -24.29 0.30 -7.77
C THR A 69 -23.50 1.25 -6.89
N PHE A 70 -22.32 0.81 -6.44
CA PHE A 70 -21.47 1.60 -5.56
C PHE A 70 -20.10 1.82 -6.20
N ASN A 71 -19.60 3.04 -6.07
CA ASN A 71 -18.18 3.31 -6.20
C ASN A 71 -17.53 3.24 -4.82
N VAL A 72 -16.32 2.69 -4.76
CA VAL A 72 -15.56 2.56 -3.51
C VAL A 72 -14.27 3.34 -3.62
N THR A 73 -14.08 4.29 -2.71
CA THR A 73 -12.87 5.10 -2.65
C THR A 73 -12.12 4.77 -1.36
N VAL A 74 -10.84 4.41 -1.47
CA VAL A 74 -9.98 4.29 -0.29
C VAL A 74 -9.60 5.68 0.20
N ILE A 75 -9.99 5.98 1.44
CA ILE A 75 -9.82 7.28 2.08
C ILE A 75 -8.55 7.29 2.92
N ASP A 76 -8.38 6.26 3.75
CA ASP A 76 -7.24 6.11 4.65
C ASP A 76 -6.86 4.64 4.80
N ILE A 77 -5.56 4.37 4.89
CA ILE A 77 -4.99 3.03 5.04
C ILE A 77 -4.23 2.99 6.36
N GLN A 78 -4.71 2.18 7.28
CA GLN A 78 -4.12 2.00 8.61
C GLN A 78 -3.57 0.59 8.73
N ARG A 79 -2.79 0.31 9.78
CA ARG A 79 -2.15 -1.00 9.94
C ARG A 79 -3.15 -2.16 10.05
N TYR A 80 -4.31 -1.92 10.67
CA TYR A 80 -5.29 -2.97 10.96
C TYR A 80 -6.64 -2.75 10.27
N SER A 81 -6.79 -1.64 9.55
CA SER A 81 -8.05 -1.29 8.93
C SER A 81 -7.88 -0.33 7.75
N VAL A 82 -8.86 -0.34 6.85
CA VAL A 82 -8.99 0.64 5.76
C VAL A 82 -10.29 1.42 5.94
N LEU A 83 -10.20 2.75 5.89
CA LEU A 83 -11.37 3.60 5.77
C LEU A 83 -11.75 3.73 4.30
N VAL A 84 -12.92 3.24 3.94
CA VAL A 84 -13.47 3.36 2.58
C VAL A 84 -14.69 4.26 2.57
N GLN A 85 -14.84 5.03 1.51
CA GLN A 85 -16.07 5.73 1.19
C GLN A 85 -16.84 4.93 0.15
N LEU A 86 -18.04 4.54 0.52
CA LEU A 86 -19.04 4.00 -0.40
C LEU A 86 -19.87 5.16 -0.93
N GLU A 87 -19.97 5.27 -2.25
CA GLU A 87 -20.82 6.23 -2.94
C GLU A 87 -21.77 5.49 -3.87
N ARG A 88 -23.06 5.61 -3.63
CA ARG A 88 -24.09 5.08 -4.53
C ARG A 88 -24.08 5.87 -5.83
N THR A 89 -24.01 5.18 -6.97
CA THR A 89 -23.85 5.82 -8.30
C THR A 89 -25.11 5.80 -9.14
N ASP A 90 -26.06 4.91 -8.83
CA ASP A 90 -27.31 4.77 -9.57
C ASP A 90 -28.40 5.77 -9.12
N GLN A 91 -28.38 6.21 -7.86
CA GLN A 91 -29.36 7.13 -7.29
C GLN A 91 -28.71 8.12 -6.32
N LYS A 92 -29.35 9.29 -6.17
CA LYS A 92 -28.93 10.34 -5.23
C LYS A 92 -29.46 10.12 -3.80
N SER A 93 -30.35 9.15 -3.60
CA SER A 93 -30.86 8.76 -2.28
C SER A 93 -29.86 7.89 -1.54
N GLY A 94 -30.06 7.76 -0.22
CA GLY A 94 -29.39 6.74 0.58
C GLY A 94 -29.82 5.31 0.22
N TRP A 95 -29.57 4.36 1.10
CA TRP A 95 -29.98 2.96 0.95
C TRP A 95 -30.47 2.40 2.28
N ASP A 96 -31.43 1.49 2.20
CA ASP A 96 -31.92 0.73 3.35
C ASP A 96 -30.87 -0.30 3.80
N GLU A 97 -31.11 -0.96 4.92
CA GLU A 97 -30.17 -1.92 5.48
C GLU A 97 -29.91 -3.07 4.49
N ILE A 98 -28.73 -3.07 3.86
CA ILE A 98 -28.33 -4.08 2.89
C ILE A 98 -26.98 -4.70 3.28
N PRO A 99 -26.81 -6.02 3.09
CA PRO A 99 -25.50 -6.65 3.22
C PRO A 99 -24.58 -6.19 2.10
N ILE A 100 -23.48 -5.55 2.47
CA ILE A 100 -22.40 -5.17 1.56
C ILE A 100 -21.15 -5.96 1.97
N THR A 101 -20.55 -6.63 0.98
CA THR A 101 -19.24 -7.23 1.14
C THR A 101 -18.19 -6.26 0.59
N VAL A 102 -17.26 -5.83 1.44
CA VAL A 102 -16.07 -5.07 1.05
C VAL A 102 -14.89 -6.03 0.99
N ASP A 103 -14.46 -6.33 -0.23
CA ASP A 103 -13.24 -7.10 -0.47
C ASP A 103 -12.05 -6.14 -0.52
N TRP A 104 -10.93 -6.50 0.11
CA TRP A 104 -9.67 -5.79 -0.03
C TRP A 104 -8.55 -6.71 -0.52
N VAL A 105 -7.58 -6.10 -1.18
CA VAL A 105 -6.27 -6.69 -1.47
C VAL A 105 -5.21 -5.68 -1.03
N SER A 106 -4.35 -6.06 -0.07
CA SER A 106 -3.11 -5.37 0.25
C SER A 106 -2.05 -5.82 -0.74
N MET A 107 -1.50 -4.93 -1.56
CA MET A 107 -0.27 -5.26 -2.27
C MET A 107 0.89 -4.85 -1.39
N ASP A 108 1.35 -5.79 -0.58
CA ASP A 108 2.63 -5.65 0.10
C ASP A 108 3.71 -5.98 -0.92
N GLU A 109 4.18 -4.96 -1.64
CA GLU A 109 5.46 -5.01 -2.37
C GLU A 109 6.42 -4.01 -1.75
N LEU A 110 6.73 -4.22 -0.48
CA LEU A 110 7.91 -3.63 0.16
C LEU A 110 9.06 -4.60 0.01
N ASP A 111 10.18 -4.14 -0.54
CA ASP A 111 11.43 -4.86 -0.33
C ASP A 111 11.91 -4.71 1.12
N GLU A 112 12.86 -5.54 1.53
CA GLU A 112 13.42 -5.55 2.89
C GLU A 112 14.06 -4.20 3.29
N GLU A 113 14.22 -3.27 2.35
CA GLU A 113 14.78 -1.92 2.53
C GLU A 113 13.70 -0.82 2.63
N GLY A 114 12.42 -1.18 2.60
CA GLY A 114 11.30 -0.24 2.76
C GLY A 114 10.99 0.58 1.50
N VAL A 115 11.35 0.07 0.32
CA VAL A 115 11.03 0.66 -0.98
C VAL A 115 9.80 -0.04 -1.58
N THR A 116 8.86 0.75 -2.05
CA THR A 116 7.67 0.23 -2.73
C THR A 116 7.97 0.02 -4.22
N LYS A 117 7.83 -1.23 -4.70
CA LYS A 117 8.04 -1.53 -6.12
C LYS A 117 6.84 -1.07 -6.94
N THR A 118 7.10 -0.37 -8.05
CA THR A 118 6.05 0.05 -8.99
C THR A 118 6.54 -0.04 -10.42
N ASN A 119 5.62 -0.20 -11.37
CA ASN A 119 5.89 -0.11 -12.80
C ASN A 119 5.57 1.27 -13.38
N LYS A 120 5.56 2.31 -12.54
CA LYS A 120 5.13 3.66 -12.93
C LYS A 120 6.32 4.54 -13.31
N PRO A 121 6.14 5.50 -14.22
CA PRO A 121 7.25 6.31 -14.72
C PRO A 121 7.68 7.45 -13.79
N ASN A 122 6.83 7.85 -12.84
CA ASN A 122 7.09 8.96 -11.92
C ASN A 122 6.11 8.93 -10.73
N CYS A 123 6.39 9.76 -9.71
CA CYS A 123 5.57 9.84 -8.50
C CYS A 123 4.14 10.31 -8.76
N LYS A 124 3.89 11.09 -9.82
CA LYS A 124 2.52 11.50 -10.18
C LYS A 124 1.69 10.33 -10.66
N ALA A 125 2.25 9.48 -11.52
CA ALA A 125 1.60 8.25 -11.99
C ALA A 125 1.41 7.22 -10.86
N ILE A 126 2.32 7.21 -9.88
CA ILE A 126 2.15 6.44 -8.64
C ILE A 126 0.95 6.98 -7.85
N LEU A 127 0.88 8.29 -7.60
CA LEU A 127 -0.24 8.90 -6.88
C LEU A 127 -1.59 8.61 -7.56
N ASP A 128 -1.65 8.75 -8.88
CA ASP A 128 -2.86 8.51 -9.68
C ASP A 128 -3.30 7.03 -9.66
N SER A 129 -2.38 6.12 -9.34
CA SER A 129 -2.70 4.70 -9.12
C SER A 129 -3.31 4.40 -7.75
N GLY A 130 -3.41 5.40 -6.86
CA GLY A 130 -3.97 5.29 -5.52
C GLY A 130 -2.94 5.12 -4.40
N LEU A 131 -1.65 5.15 -4.72
CA LEU A 131 -0.55 5.12 -3.76
C LEU A 131 -0.31 6.51 -3.18
N LYS A 132 -0.90 6.80 -2.01
CA LYS A 132 -0.94 8.15 -1.41
C LYS A 132 0.03 8.37 -0.26
N THR A 133 0.82 7.37 0.11
CA THR A 133 1.77 7.48 1.24
C THR A 133 3.09 8.04 0.74
N SER A 134 3.62 9.08 1.41
CA SER A 134 4.96 9.58 1.07
C SER A 134 6.03 8.57 1.50
N GLY A 135 7.05 8.35 0.65
CA GLY A 135 8.02 7.28 0.90
C GLY A 135 8.94 7.02 -0.28
N LYS A 136 9.72 5.94 -0.19
CA LYS A 136 10.60 5.48 -1.27
C LYS A 136 9.84 4.58 -2.24
N TYR A 137 9.97 4.86 -3.52
CA TYR A 137 9.33 4.10 -4.60
C TYR A 137 10.35 3.81 -5.70
N GLN A 138 10.19 2.66 -6.36
CA GLN A 138 10.84 2.42 -7.64
C GLN A 138 10.00 3.00 -8.77
N ILE A 139 10.64 3.74 -9.68
CA ILE A 139 10.05 4.21 -10.94
C ILE A 139 10.84 3.70 -12.14
N ILE A 140 10.16 3.55 -13.27
CA ILE A 140 10.76 3.08 -14.53
C ILE A 140 10.90 4.26 -15.48
N LEU A 141 12.13 4.67 -15.77
CA LEU A 141 12.43 5.73 -16.71
C LEU A 141 12.18 5.28 -18.17
N LYS A 142 12.20 6.23 -19.11
CA LYS A 142 11.89 5.96 -20.53
C LYS A 142 12.85 4.96 -21.19
N ASP A 143 14.08 4.90 -20.71
CA ASP A 143 15.13 3.96 -21.12
C ASP A 143 15.04 2.61 -20.39
N SER A 144 13.94 2.36 -19.67
CA SER A 144 13.71 1.17 -18.83
C SER A 144 14.62 1.05 -17.61
N THR A 145 15.39 2.10 -17.28
CA THR A 145 16.16 2.16 -16.05
C THR A 145 15.23 2.24 -14.85
N VAL A 146 15.43 1.36 -13.87
CA VAL A 146 14.71 1.39 -12.58
C VAL A 146 15.51 2.23 -11.60
N VAL A 147 14.88 3.26 -11.04
CA VAL A 147 15.51 4.12 -10.03
C VAL A 147 14.62 4.23 -8.79
N GLU A 148 15.26 4.25 -7.62
CA GLU A 148 14.62 4.58 -6.36
C GLU A 148 14.51 6.10 -6.22
N VAL A 149 13.31 6.58 -5.91
CA VAL A 149 13.03 7.99 -5.66
C VAL A 149 12.21 8.15 -4.38
N TYR A 150 12.36 9.29 -3.71
CA TYR A 150 11.42 9.68 -2.68
C TYR A 150 10.24 10.42 -3.32
N CYS A 151 9.03 9.90 -3.11
CA CYS A 151 7.79 10.53 -3.52
C CYS A 151 7.15 11.26 -2.34
N ASP A 152 6.93 12.57 -2.48
CA ASP A 152 6.05 13.33 -1.60
C ASP A 152 4.63 13.33 -2.19
N MET A 153 3.75 12.61 -1.51
CA MET A 153 2.35 12.40 -1.90
C MET A 153 1.38 13.36 -1.20
N ASN A 154 1.87 14.22 -0.30
CA ASN A 154 1.03 15.01 0.59
C ASN A 154 1.11 16.50 0.25
N THR A 155 2.30 17.03 -0.02
CA THR A 155 2.53 18.46 -0.19
C THR A 155 1.89 18.97 -1.47
N ALA A 156 1.08 20.03 -1.37
CA ALA A 156 0.48 20.73 -2.52
C ALA A 156 -0.21 19.81 -3.55
N GLY A 157 -0.95 18.80 -3.07
CA GLY A 157 -1.66 17.84 -3.92
C GLY A 157 -0.86 16.59 -4.29
N GLY A 158 0.41 16.51 -3.90
CA GLY A 158 1.23 15.31 -3.99
C GLY A 158 1.74 14.96 -5.39
N GLY A 159 2.41 13.80 -5.49
CA GLY A 159 2.96 13.28 -6.73
C GLY A 159 4.32 13.88 -7.09
N TRP A 160 5.00 14.50 -6.13
CA TRP A 160 6.30 15.12 -6.32
C TRP A 160 7.42 14.10 -6.26
N THR A 161 8.24 14.05 -7.28
CA THR A 161 9.52 13.34 -7.25
C THR A 161 10.58 14.26 -6.64
N VAL A 162 11.03 13.94 -5.43
CA VAL A 162 12.02 14.75 -4.71
C VAL A 162 13.42 14.38 -5.21
N ILE A 163 14.07 15.31 -5.88
CA ILE A 163 15.42 15.13 -6.45
C ILE A 163 16.55 15.62 -5.55
N GLN A 164 16.24 16.43 -4.53
CA GLN A 164 17.22 16.96 -3.58
C GLN A 164 16.53 17.30 -2.25
N ARG A 165 17.20 17.03 -1.12
CA ARG A 165 16.73 17.40 0.22
C ARG A 165 17.86 17.95 1.09
N ARG A 166 17.58 19.01 1.86
CA ARG A 166 18.41 19.53 2.95
C ARG A 166 17.60 19.52 4.24
N LYS A 167 18.20 19.11 5.36
CA LYS A 167 17.52 19.09 6.68
C LYS A 167 18.38 19.67 7.80
N ASP A 168 19.58 19.16 7.96
CA ASP A 168 20.43 19.43 9.15
C ASP A 168 21.90 19.74 8.81
N GLY A 169 22.28 19.71 7.53
CA GLY A 169 23.65 19.97 7.09
C GLY A 169 24.61 18.79 7.27
N SER A 170 24.12 17.61 7.64
CA SER A 170 24.94 16.38 7.81
C SER A 170 25.65 15.91 6.54
N VAL A 171 25.09 16.21 5.37
CA VAL A 171 25.65 15.86 4.07
C VAL A 171 26.34 17.08 3.47
N ASN A 172 27.63 16.95 3.11
CA ASN A 172 28.36 17.99 2.38
C ASN A 172 27.90 18.06 0.92
N PHE A 173 27.48 19.26 0.47
CA PHE A 173 27.07 19.56 -0.90
C PHE A 173 28.19 20.22 -1.73
N GLU A 174 29.28 20.67 -1.14
CA GLU A 174 30.43 21.17 -1.89
C GLU A 174 31.22 19.99 -2.48
N ARG A 175 30.82 19.57 -3.69
CA ARG A 175 31.29 18.36 -4.36
C ARG A 175 31.65 18.63 -5.82
N ASN A 176 32.50 17.78 -6.39
CA ASN A 176 32.85 17.84 -7.80
C ASN A 176 31.73 17.31 -8.73
N TRP A 177 31.88 17.53 -10.03
CA TRP A 177 30.91 17.13 -11.06
C TRP A 177 30.55 15.63 -11.02
N ALA A 178 31.57 14.76 -10.88
CA ALA A 178 31.36 13.31 -10.88
C ALA A 178 30.38 12.86 -9.78
N ASN A 179 30.51 13.43 -8.58
CA ASN A 179 29.58 13.14 -7.47
C ASN A 179 28.15 13.63 -7.77
N TYR A 180 28.00 14.82 -8.34
CA TYR A 180 26.69 15.34 -8.74
C TYR A 180 26.04 14.50 -9.83
N SER A 181 26.81 14.03 -10.82
CA SER A 181 26.29 13.19 -11.91
C SER A 181 25.85 11.79 -11.45
N ALA A 182 26.52 11.22 -10.44
CA ALA A 182 26.19 9.89 -9.91
C ALA A 182 25.11 9.93 -8.81
N GLY A 183 24.94 11.08 -8.15
CA GLY A 183 24.12 11.22 -6.94
C GLY A 183 24.90 10.89 -5.67
N PHE A 184 24.53 11.54 -4.56
CA PHE A 184 25.17 11.37 -3.25
C PHE A 184 24.17 11.59 -2.10
N GLY A 185 24.56 11.18 -0.89
CA GLY A 185 23.75 11.32 0.33
C GLY A 185 23.34 9.97 0.90
N THR A 186 22.49 10.00 1.93
CA THR A 186 21.87 8.80 2.49
C THR A 186 20.58 8.51 1.75
N ARG A 187 20.44 7.27 1.25
CA ARG A 187 19.19 6.80 0.66
C ARG A 187 18.16 6.55 1.74
#